data_AF-A0A8H4XTJ0-F1
#
_entry.id   AF-A0A8H4XTJ0-F1
#
_cell.length_a   1.000
_cell.length_b   1.000
_cell.length_c   1.000
_cell.angle_alpha   90.00
_cell.angle_beta   90.00
_cell.angle_gamma   90.00
#
_symmetry.space_group_name_H-M   'P 1'
#
loop_
_entity.id
_entity.type
_entity.pdbx_description
1 polymer ?
#
loop_
_entity_poly.entity_id
_entity_poly.type
_entity_poly.pdbx_seq_one_letter_code
_entity_poly.pdbx_strand_id
1 'polypeptide(L)'
;GTGVAVAFGSPIGGVLFSLEEMSTYFPLKTLWRSYFCALIATGVLAAMNPFRTGQLVMFQVKYDRTWHFFELIFFVILGVFGGLYGALVIKWNLRVAAFRKKYLGPYPVTEAVVLAGLTALLCYPNIFLRINMTQAMEVLFKECEGDNNYEGICDKQNRWSMVFSLLIATILRVGLVIISYGCKVPAGIFVPSMAVGASFGRMVGILVQALHESFPDSSFFAACEPDVPCITPGTYAFLGAAAALSGIMHLTVSVVVIMFELTGALVYILPTMIVVGVTKAVSERFGNGGIADRMIWFNGFPFLDNKEEHVFNVPVSRAMTSSPLSLPASDLPVREAEHLLNDNKFQGFPIVEDRTSQTGAAAIAKCEMHIHSRDHFSYKQDT
;
A
#
# COMPACT_ATOMS: atom_id res chain seq x y z
N GLY A 1 -2.50 -10.97 -2.31
CA GLY A 1 -3.64 -10.99 -1.38
C GLY A 1 -3.30 -11.48 0.02
N THR A 2 -2.99 -12.77 0.18
CA THR A 2 -2.90 -13.44 1.50
C THR A 2 -2.00 -12.73 2.54
N GLY A 3 -0.83 -12.23 2.15
CA GLY A 3 0.05 -11.52 3.10
C GLY A 3 -0.57 -10.24 3.66
N VAL A 4 -1.27 -9.47 2.81
CA VAL A 4 -2.00 -8.26 3.23
C VAL A 4 -3.19 -8.65 4.11
N ALA A 5 -3.89 -9.74 3.77
CA ALA A 5 -4.98 -10.25 4.59
C ALA A 5 -4.54 -10.63 6.01
N VAL A 6 -3.40 -11.29 6.17
CA VAL A 6 -2.87 -11.63 7.50
C VAL A 6 -2.36 -10.39 8.23
N ALA A 7 -1.71 -9.45 7.54
CA ALA A 7 -1.19 -8.23 8.16
C ALA A 7 -2.29 -7.32 8.73
N PHE A 8 -3.45 -7.28 8.10
CA PHE A 8 -4.59 -6.47 8.50
C PHE A 8 -5.74 -7.28 9.14
N GLY A 9 -5.65 -8.60 9.21
CA GLY A 9 -6.77 -9.45 9.61
C GLY A 9 -8.00 -9.31 8.69
N SER A 10 -7.77 -8.97 7.42
CA SER A 10 -8.78 -8.54 6.45
C SER A 10 -8.74 -9.41 5.18
N PRO A 11 -9.45 -10.55 5.13
CA PRO A 11 -9.37 -11.48 4.01
C PRO A 11 -9.93 -10.88 2.71
N ILE A 12 -11.05 -10.15 2.76
CA ILE A 12 -11.66 -9.56 1.56
C ILE A 12 -10.81 -8.37 1.10
N GLY A 13 -10.44 -7.50 2.04
CA GLY A 13 -9.61 -6.32 1.75
C GLY A 13 -8.25 -6.68 1.15
N GLY A 14 -7.61 -7.76 1.64
CA GLY A 14 -6.35 -8.25 1.08
C GLY A 14 -6.46 -8.78 -0.35
N VAL A 15 -7.57 -9.44 -0.72
CA VAL A 15 -7.78 -9.92 -2.11
C VAL A 15 -8.04 -8.75 -3.05
N LEU A 16 -8.91 -7.81 -2.63
CA LEU A 16 -9.18 -6.58 -3.38
C LEU A 16 -7.91 -5.76 -3.58
N PHE A 17 -7.05 -5.70 -2.57
CA PHE A 17 -5.75 -5.04 -2.67
C PHE A 17 -4.91 -5.62 -3.82
N SER A 18 -4.85 -6.95 -3.96
CA SER A 18 -4.13 -7.54 -5.10
C SER A 18 -4.78 -7.25 -6.45
N LEU A 19 -6.10 -7.11 -6.50
CA LEU A 19 -6.81 -6.72 -7.72
C LEU A 19 -6.52 -5.26 -8.11
N GLU A 20 -6.46 -4.37 -7.12
CA GLU A 20 -6.29 -2.93 -7.35
C GLU A 20 -4.82 -2.56 -7.65
N GLU A 21 -3.86 -3.18 -6.94
CA GLU A 21 -2.43 -2.87 -7.10
C GLU A 21 -1.69 -3.79 -8.08
N MET A 22 -1.95 -5.10 -8.05
CA MET A 22 -1.00 -6.06 -8.62
C MET A 22 -1.40 -6.65 -9.98
N SER A 23 -2.68 -6.65 -10.35
CA SER A 23 -3.13 -7.36 -11.56
C SER A 23 -4.23 -6.65 -12.33
N THR A 24 -3.99 -6.34 -13.60
CA THR A 24 -5.01 -5.83 -14.53
C THR A 24 -6.03 -6.90 -14.94
N TYR A 25 -5.60 -8.16 -15.08
CA TYR A 25 -6.47 -9.28 -15.43
C TYR A 25 -6.43 -10.34 -14.34
N PHE A 26 -7.57 -10.56 -13.68
CA PHE A 26 -7.70 -11.60 -12.67
C PHE A 26 -8.83 -12.57 -13.03
N PRO A 27 -8.51 -13.79 -13.50
CA PRO A 27 -9.54 -14.76 -13.81
C PRO A 27 -10.28 -15.16 -12.53
N LEU A 28 -11.61 -15.34 -12.62
CA LEU A 28 -12.48 -15.66 -11.47
C LEU A 28 -12.00 -16.89 -10.68
N LYS A 29 -11.39 -17.88 -11.35
CA LYS A 29 -10.79 -19.06 -10.70
C LYS A 29 -9.65 -18.67 -9.74
N THR A 30 -8.82 -17.70 -10.12
CA THR A 30 -7.72 -17.22 -9.27
C THR A 30 -8.25 -16.33 -8.14
N LEU A 31 -9.33 -15.56 -8.38
CA LEU A 31 -10.06 -14.82 -7.34
C LEU A 31 -10.49 -15.74 -6.21
N TRP A 32 -11.21 -16.81 -6.55
CA TRP A 32 -11.68 -17.77 -5.55
C TRP A 32 -10.54 -18.46 -4.81
N ARG A 33 -9.48 -18.88 -5.51
CA ARG A 33 -8.31 -19.51 -4.89
C ARG A 33 -7.57 -18.57 -3.93
N SER A 34 -7.37 -17.31 -4.33
CA SER A 34 -6.73 -16.31 -3.48
C SER A 34 -7.59 -15.98 -2.26
N TYR A 35 -8.91 -15.90 -2.43
CA TYR A 35 -9.85 -15.68 -1.34
C TYR A 35 -9.83 -16.82 -0.33
N PHE A 36 -9.90 -18.07 -0.80
CA PHE A 36 -9.82 -19.24 0.07
C PHE A 36 -8.49 -19.27 0.86
N CYS A 37 -7.37 -18.98 0.20
CA CYS A 37 -6.08 -18.90 0.86
C CYS A 37 -6.04 -17.79 1.93
N ALA A 38 -6.57 -16.59 1.62
CA ALA A 38 -6.67 -15.48 2.57
C ALA A 38 -7.52 -15.86 3.79
N LEU A 39 -8.69 -16.47 3.57
CA LEU A 39 -9.62 -16.89 4.62
C LEU A 39 -8.98 -17.91 5.57
N ILE A 40 -8.32 -18.94 5.03
CA ILE A 40 -7.62 -19.94 5.84
C ILE A 40 -6.50 -19.28 6.65
N ALA A 41 -5.70 -18.40 6.03
CA ALA A 41 -4.61 -17.73 6.72
C ALA A 41 -5.11 -16.82 7.86
N THR A 42 -6.18 -16.05 7.64
CA THR A 42 -6.80 -15.23 8.69
C THR A 42 -7.48 -16.07 9.76
N GLY A 43 -8.07 -17.22 9.40
CA GLY A 43 -8.65 -18.16 10.35
C GLY A 43 -7.60 -18.81 11.25
N VAL A 44 -6.44 -19.17 10.70
CA VAL A 44 -5.29 -19.66 11.48
C VAL A 44 -4.76 -18.56 12.42
N LEU A 45 -4.64 -17.31 11.94
CA LEU A 45 -4.25 -16.18 12.78
C LEU A 45 -5.23 -15.99 13.96
N ALA A 46 -6.53 -16.07 13.69
CA ALA A 46 -7.58 -16.01 14.71
C ALA A 46 -7.44 -17.12 15.75
N ALA A 47 -7.22 -18.36 15.30
CA ALA A 47 -7.06 -19.53 16.16
C ALA A 47 -5.77 -19.47 17.01
N MET A 48 -4.68 -18.96 16.45
CA MET A 48 -3.42 -18.76 17.20
C MET A 48 -3.54 -17.67 18.27
N ASN A 49 -4.41 -16.67 18.06
CA ASN A 49 -4.65 -15.54 18.96
C ASN A 49 -3.34 -14.97 19.58
N PRO A 50 -2.42 -14.45 18.73
CA PRO A 50 -1.07 -14.08 19.17
C PRO A 50 -1.05 -13.00 20.27
N PHE A 51 -2.07 -12.14 20.29
CA PHE A 51 -2.20 -11.07 21.29
C PHE A 51 -2.95 -11.50 22.55
N ARG A 52 -3.56 -12.69 22.57
CA ARG A 52 -4.43 -13.19 23.65
C ARG A 52 -5.62 -12.29 23.98
N THR A 53 -5.91 -11.29 23.14
CA THR A 53 -7.04 -10.37 23.28
C THR A 53 -8.28 -10.83 22.53
N GLY A 54 -8.15 -11.84 21.66
CA GLY A 54 -9.23 -12.26 20.75
C GLY A 54 -9.41 -11.34 19.54
N GLN A 55 -8.58 -10.32 19.40
CA GLN A 55 -8.51 -9.45 18.21
C GLN A 55 -7.51 -10.03 17.21
N LEU A 56 -7.83 -9.88 15.91
CA LEU A 56 -6.95 -10.36 14.83
C LEU A 56 -5.70 -9.48 14.71
N VAL A 57 -5.86 -8.18 14.96
CA VAL A 57 -4.79 -7.17 14.94
C VAL A 57 -4.95 -6.20 16.11
N MET A 58 -3.84 -5.63 16.60
CA MET A 58 -3.86 -4.74 17.77
C MET A 58 -4.70 -3.47 17.60
N PHE A 59 -4.81 -2.94 16.37
CA PHE A 59 -5.56 -1.71 16.09
C PHE A 59 -7.01 -1.97 15.65
N GLN A 60 -7.53 -3.17 15.92
CA GLN A 60 -8.95 -3.49 15.70
C GLN A 60 -9.79 -2.75 16.75
N VAL A 61 -10.78 -1.99 16.30
CA VAL A 61 -11.70 -1.23 17.17
C VAL A 61 -13.14 -1.52 16.76
N LYS A 62 -14.11 -1.28 17.65
CA LYS A 62 -15.53 -1.38 17.32
C LYS A 62 -16.16 -0.01 17.50
N TYR A 63 -16.95 0.39 16.51
CA TYR A 63 -17.71 1.63 16.56
C TYR A 63 -19.20 1.28 16.47
N ASP A 64 -19.94 1.61 17.52
CA ASP A 64 -21.38 1.31 17.60
C ASP A 64 -22.23 2.57 17.33
N ARG A 65 -21.60 3.74 17.17
CA ARG A 65 -22.27 5.03 16.97
C ARG A 65 -22.42 5.41 15.51
N THR A 66 -23.47 6.16 15.21
CA THR A 66 -23.73 6.74 13.88
C THR A 66 -22.96 8.05 13.69
N TRP A 67 -22.75 8.44 12.42
CA TRP A 67 -22.18 9.74 12.05
C TRP A 67 -23.28 10.70 11.60
N HIS A 68 -23.02 12.00 11.72
CA HIS A 68 -23.95 13.04 11.32
C HIS A 68 -23.50 13.78 10.06
N PHE A 69 -24.46 14.33 9.28
CA PHE A 69 -24.16 15.00 8.01
C PHE A 69 -23.22 16.21 8.13
N PHE A 70 -23.24 16.93 9.26
CA PHE A 70 -22.36 18.09 9.46
C PHE A 70 -20.87 17.67 9.53
N GLU A 71 -20.57 16.44 9.93
CA GLU A 71 -19.22 15.90 10.03
C GLU A 71 -18.54 15.74 8.67
N LEU A 72 -19.33 15.68 7.59
CA LEU A 72 -18.85 15.56 6.22
C LEU A 72 -17.87 16.66 5.84
N ILE A 73 -18.07 17.88 6.34
CA ILE A 73 -17.15 19.02 6.09
C ILE A 73 -15.76 18.70 6.63
N PHE A 74 -15.67 18.14 7.83
CA PHE A 74 -14.40 17.75 8.44
C PHE A 74 -13.81 16.51 7.77
N PHE A 75 -14.64 15.56 7.33
CA PHE A 75 -14.19 14.40 6.55
C PHE A 75 -13.55 14.82 5.22
N VAL A 76 -14.11 15.84 4.54
CA VAL A 76 -13.49 16.42 3.34
C VAL A 76 -12.12 17.03 3.67
N ILE A 77 -11.95 17.71 4.81
CA ILE A 77 -10.65 18.24 5.24
C ILE A 77 -9.63 17.11 5.44
N LEU A 78 -10.03 15.98 6.05
CA LEU A 78 -9.17 14.80 6.19
C LEU A 78 -8.75 14.24 4.82
N GLY A 79 -9.68 14.18 3.87
CA GLY A 79 -9.39 13.73 2.51
C GLY A 79 -8.40 14.65 1.78
N VAL A 80 -8.61 15.98 1.86
CA VAL A 80 -7.69 16.96 1.28
C VAL A 80 -6.29 16.84 1.89
N PHE A 81 -6.20 16.68 3.21
CA PHE A 81 -4.93 16.44 3.89
C PHE A 81 -4.27 15.15 3.39
N GLY A 82 -5.00 14.04 3.30
CA GLY A 82 -4.48 12.76 2.82
C GLY A 82 -3.87 12.84 1.43
N GLY A 83 -4.55 13.52 0.50
CA GLY A 83 -4.05 13.70 -0.87
C GLY A 83 -2.81 14.61 -0.96
N LEU A 84 -2.82 15.75 -0.26
CA LEU A 84 -1.66 16.65 -0.19
C LEU A 84 -0.45 15.99 0.49
N TYR A 85 -0.69 15.24 1.57
CA TYR A 85 0.31 14.46 2.28
C TYR A 85 0.94 13.42 1.34
N GLY A 86 0.13 12.65 0.62
CA GLY A 86 0.61 11.67 -0.35
C GLY A 86 1.52 12.28 -1.42
N ALA A 87 1.06 13.34 -2.07
CA ALA A 87 1.84 14.06 -3.08
C ALA A 87 3.16 14.62 -2.54
N LEU A 88 3.14 15.17 -1.31
CA LEU A 88 4.32 15.69 -0.63
C LEU A 88 5.32 14.55 -0.35
N VAL A 89 4.88 13.47 0.27
CA VAL A 89 5.75 12.34 0.64
C VAL A 89 6.37 11.72 -0.58
N ILE A 90 5.60 11.45 -1.65
CA ILE A 90 6.11 10.86 -2.89
C ILE A 90 7.20 11.76 -3.49
N LYS A 91 6.94 13.06 -3.65
CA LYS A 91 7.87 14.01 -4.27
C LYS A 91 9.18 14.13 -3.50
N TRP A 92 9.12 14.24 -2.18
CA TRP A 92 10.31 14.37 -1.35
C TRP A 92 11.05 13.05 -1.16
N ASN A 93 10.33 11.94 -1.06
CA ASN A 93 10.96 10.64 -0.94
C ASN A 93 11.81 10.30 -2.18
N LEU A 94 11.30 10.58 -3.39
CA LEU A 94 12.08 10.40 -4.62
C LEU A 94 13.36 11.25 -4.66
N ARG A 95 13.31 12.48 -4.13
CA ARG A 95 14.51 13.33 -4.01
C ARG A 95 15.52 12.75 -3.02
N VAL A 96 15.05 12.23 -1.89
CA VAL A 96 15.91 11.53 -0.91
C VAL A 96 16.49 10.26 -1.54
N ALA A 97 15.71 9.50 -2.30
CA ALA A 97 16.19 8.31 -3.01
C ALA A 97 17.26 8.65 -4.05
N ALA A 98 17.10 9.75 -4.80
CA ALA A 98 18.11 10.26 -5.72
C ALA A 98 19.40 10.67 -5.00
N PHE A 99 19.27 11.38 -3.88
CA PHE A 99 20.39 11.76 -3.03
C PHE A 99 21.13 10.53 -2.48
N ARG A 100 20.39 9.52 -2.00
CA ARG A 100 20.94 8.25 -1.52
C ARG A 100 21.73 7.52 -2.59
N LYS A 101 21.17 7.43 -3.80
CA LYS A 101 21.83 6.77 -4.94
C LYS A 101 23.16 7.46 -5.30
N LYS A 102 23.24 8.78 -5.14
CA LYS A 102 24.43 9.58 -5.45
C LYS A 102 25.50 9.58 -4.35
N TYR A 103 25.11 9.74 -3.09
CA TYR A 103 26.05 9.99 -1.98
C TYR A 103 26.17 8.84 -0.97
N LEU A 104 25.10 8.06 -0.75
CA LEU A 104 25.01 7.06 0.32
C LEU A 104 25.10 5.60 -0.20
N GLY A 105 25.35 5.41 -1.49
CA GLY A 105 25.51 4.11 -2.13
C GLY A 105 26.39 3.10 -1.35
N PRO A 106 27.62 3.48 -0.92
CA PRO A 106 28.56 2.56 -0.27
C PRO A 106 28.32 2.36 1.24
N TYR A 107 27.48 3.16 1.89
CA TYR A 107 27.34 3.20 3.37
C TYR A 107 25.93 2.85 3.88
N PRO A 108 25.35 1.69 3.48
CA PRO A 108 23.95 1.39 3.75
C PRO A 108 23.64 1.07 5.22
N VAL A 109 24.56 0.41 5.92
CA VAL A 109 24.36 -0.01 7.31
C VAL A 109 24.51 1.20 8.25
N THR A 110 25.54 2.02 8.04
CA THR A 110 25.79 3.21 8.85
C THR A 110 24.66 4.23 8.70
N GLU A 111 24.09 4.39 7.50
CA GLU A 111 22.91 5.21 7.30
C GLU A 111 21.73 4.73 8.15
N ALA A 112 21.41 3.43 8.11
CA ALA A 112 20.31 2.86 8.87
C ALA A 112 20.49 3.02 10.38
N VAL A 113 21.72 2.83 10.88
CA VAL A 113 22.04 3.01 12.31
C VAL A 113 21.91 4.47 12.74
N VAL A 114 22.41 5.41 11.93
CA VAL A 114 22.30 6.85 12.22
C VAL A 114 20.84 7.30 12.20
N LEU A 115 20.05 6.84 11.23
CA LEU A 115 18.62 7.14 11.17
C LEU A 115 17.86 6.53 12.35
N ALA A 116 18.18 5.30 12.77
CA ALA A 116 17.61 4.71 13.97
C ALA A 116 17.94 5.53 15.22
N GLY A 117 19.20 5.95 15.40
CA GLY A 117 19.61 6.82 16.52
C GLY A 117 18.91 8.18 16.51
N LEU A 118 18.81 8.81 15.32
CA LEU A 118 18.15 10.10 15.16
C LEU A 118 16.64 9.99 15.37
N THR A 119 15.99 8.93 14.88
CA THR A 119 14.57 8.68 15.16
C THR A 119 14.34 8.47 16.65
N ALA A 120 15.18 7.69 17.35
CA ALA A 120 15.05 7.50 18.79
C ALA A 120 15.17 8.82 19.55
N LEU A 121 16.16 9.67 19.19
CA LEU A 121 16.36 10.98 19.82
C LEU A 121 15.17 11.93 19.59
N LEU A 122 14.66 12.01 18.35
CA LEU A 122 13.55 12.89 18.00
C LEU A 122 12.20 12.40 18.53
N CYS A 123 11.99 11.09 18.63
CA CYS A 123 10.75 10.49 19.11
C CYS A 123 10.66 10.42 20.64
N TYR A 124 11.79 10.36 21.36
CA TYR A 124 11.81 10.27 22.82
C TYR A 124 10.99 11.33 23.57
N PRO A 125 11.00 12.63 23.20
CA PRO A 125 10.26 13.65 23.94
C PRO A 125 8.75 13.60 23.72
N ASN A 126 8.24 12.93 22.68
CA ASN A 126 6.81 12.87 22.39
C ASN A 126 6.24 11.50 22.77
N ILE A 127 5.26 11.47 23.68
CA ILE A 127 4.64 10.25 24.21
C ILE A 127 4.12 9.32 23.09
N PHE A 128 3.48 9.88 22.05
CA PHE A 128 2.92 9.12 20.93
C PHE A 128 3.95 8.59 19.95
N LEU A 129 5.13 9.20 19.90
CA LEU A 129 6.23 8.75 19.05
C LEU A 129 7.12 7.73 19.76
N ARG A 130 7.08 7.69 21.09
CA ARG A 130 7.83 6.76 21.92
C ARG A 130 7.27 5.33 21.87
N ILE A 131 5.95 5.18 21.75
CA ILE A 131 5.27 3.88 21.70
C ILE A 131 5.31 3.25 20.29
N ASN A 132 5.15 1.93 20.22
CA ASN A 132 5.13 1.20 18.95
C ASN A 132 3.99 1.69 18.05
N MET A 133 4.23 1.77 16.74
CA MET A 133 3.24 2.33 15.79
C MET A 133 1.89 1.60 15.82
N THR A 134 1.88 0.27 15.98
CA THR A 134 0.65 -0.53 16.06
C THR A 134 -0.15 -0.23 17.34
N GLN A 135 0.55 -0.08 18.47
CA GLN A 135 -0.06 0.32 19.75
C GLN A 135 -0.54 1.78 19.70
N ALA A 136 0.22 2.67 19.07
CA ALA A 136 -0.18 4.05 18.86
C ALA A 136 -1.48 4.14 18.06
N MET A 137 -1.63 3.33 17.01
CA MET A 137 -2.88 3.27 16.22
C MET A 137 -4.05 2.77 17.06
N GLU A 138 -3.88 1.70 17.84
CA GLU A 138 -4.92 1.21 18.77
C GLU A 138 -5.40 2.32 19.71
N VAL A 139 -4.44 3.03 20.33
CA VAL A 139 -4.73 4.11 21.27
C VAL A 139 -5.39 5.32 20.59
N LEU A 140 -5.01 5.66 19.36
CA LEU A 140 -5.60 6.77 18.58
C LEU A 140 -7.05 6.47 18.13
N PHE A 141 -7.35 5.20 17.84
CA PHE A 141 -8.67 4.78 17.36
C PHE A 141 -9.69 4.55 18.48
N LYS A 142 -9.23 4.34 19.73
CA LYS A 142 -10.12 4.13 20.89
C LYS A 142 -11.05 5.32 21.16
N GLU A 143 -12.27 4.99 21.56
CA GLU A 143 -13.24 5.96 22.07
C GLU A 143 -12.89 6.34 23.52
N CYS A 144 -13.22 7.58 23.90
CA CYS A 144 -13.02 8.09 25.25
C CYS A 144 -14.19 7.69 26.17
N GLU A 145 -14.46 6.38 26.31
CA GLU A 145 -15.47 5.86 27.24
C GLU A 145 -14.79 5.14 28.42
N GLY A 146 -15.11 5.57 29.65
CA GLY A 146 -14.62 4.98 30.90
C GLY A 146 -13.52 5.78 31.62
N ASP A 147 -13.25 5.42 32.88
CA ASP A 147 -12.28 6.07 33.80
C ASP A 147 -10.80 5.74 33.47
N ASN A 148 -10.55 5.14 32.31
CA ASN A 148 -9.22 4.74 31.89
C ASN A 148 -8.56 5.92 31.15
N ASN A 149 -7.69 6.63 31.87
CA ASN A 149 -6.80 7.63 31.29
C ASN A 149 -5.74 6.97 30.39
N TYR A 150 -6.13 6.62 29.16
CA TYR A 150 -5.19 6.19 28.12
C TYR A 150 -4.27 7.35 27.76
N GLU A 151 -3.11 7.42 28.42
CA GLU A 151 -2.05 8.42 28.20
C GLU A 151 -2.53 9.90 28.18
N GLY A 152 -3.65 10.19 28.88
CA GLY A 152 -4.23 11.53 28.96
C GLY A 152 -4.92 12.03 27.68
N ILE A 153 -5.16 11.18 26.68
CA ILE A 153 -5.75 11.59 25.37
C ILE A 153 -7.17 12.10 25.51
N CYS A 154 -7.86 11.61 26.52
CA CYS A 154 -9.25 11.95 26.83
C CYS A 154 -9.34 12.98 27.97
N ASP A 155 -8.21 13.47 28.49
CA ASP A 155 -8.19 14.46 29.57
C ASP A 155 -8.59 15.84 29.02
N LYS A 156 -9.71 16.37 29.54
CA LYS A 156 -10.25 17.68 29.14
C LYS A 156 -9.34 18.82 29.57
N GLN A 157 -8.61 18.68 30.68
CA GLN A 157 -7.79 19.75 31.27
C GLN A 157 -6.60 20.12 30.38
N ASN A 158 -6.01 19.12 29.71
CA ASN A 158 -4.77 19.24 28.93
C ASN A 158 -4.99 19.22 27.41
N ARG A 159 -6.22 19.48 26.94
CA ARG A 159 -6.61 19.34 25.53
C ARG A 159 -5.70 20.07 24.55
N TRP A 160 -5.36 21.33 24.84
CA TRP A 160 -4.48 22.13 23.98
C TRP A 160 -3.08 21.54 23.88
N SER A 161 -2.52 21.10 25.01
CA SER A 161 -1.22 20.41 25.05
C SER A 161 -1.23 19.14 24.19
N MET A 162 -2.34 18.38 24.23
CA MET A 162 -2.52 17.18 23.42
C MET A 162 -2.64 17.49 21.92
N VAL A 163 -3.37 18.54 21.53
CA VAL A 163 -3.45 19.00 20.13
C VAL A 163 -2.06 19.39 19.62
N PHE A 164 -1.28 20.16 20.40
CA PHE A 164 0.09 20.52 20.02
C PHE A 164 1.01 19.29 19.93
N SER A 165 0.89 18.36 20.87
CA SER A 165 1.65 17.10 20.87
C SER A 165 1.35 16.25 19.63
N LEU A 166 0.07 16.13 19.25
CA LEU A 166 -0.36 15.41 18.04
C LEU A 166 0.12 16.11 16.77
N LEU A 167 0.06 17.44 16.71
CA LEU A 167 0.56 18.21 15.58
C LEU A 167 2.08 18.02 15.38
N ILE A 168 2.85 18.09 16.46
CA ILE A 168 4.29 17.80 16.45
C ILE A 168 4.52 16.35 16.00
N ALA A 169 3.74 15.39 16.52
CA ALA A 169 3.84 13.99 16.13
C ALA A 169 3.54 13.78 14.64
N THR A 170 2.51 14.43 14.08
CA THR A 170 2.18 14.39 12.66
C THR A 170 3.35 14.92 11.82
N ILE A 171 3.88 16.11 12.13
CA ILE A 171 4.98 16.73 11.38
C ILE A 171 6.24 15.85 11.43
N LEU A 172 6.62 15.39 12.62
CA LEU A 172 7.79 14.52 12.79
C LEU A 172 7.61 13.19 12.04
N ARG A 173 6.43 12.54 12.12
CA ARG A 173 6.18 11.29 11.37
C ARG A 173 6.25 11.51 9.86
N VAL A 174 5.72 12.62 9.33
CA VAL A 174 5.83 12.95 7.90
C VAL A 174 7.31 13.02 7.50
N GLY A 175 8.13 13.76 8.24
CA GLY A 175 9.56 13.87 7.96
C GLY A 175 10.30 12.54 8.09
N LEU A 176 10.01 11.78 9.14
CA LEU A 176 10.63 10.47 9.37
C LEU A 176 10.23 9.44 8.33
N VAL A 177 9.00 9.46 7.82
CA VAL A 177 8.56 8.58 6.71
C VAL A 177 9.31 8.93 5.43
N ILE A 178 9.42 10.21 5.08
CA ILE A 178 10.13 10.67 3.88
C ILE A 178 11.58 10.21 3.90
N ILE A 179 12.26 10.34 5.04
CA ILE A 179 13.67 9.99 5.20
C ILE A 179 13.80 8.47 5.35
N SER A 180 13.05 7.78 6.20
CA SER A 180 13.29 6.36 6.48
C SER A 180 12.87 5.46 5.32
N TYR A 181 11.88 5.85 4.52
CA TYR A 181 11.44 5.06 3.38
C TYR A 181 12.48 5.09 2.25
N GLY A 182 12.93 3.91 1.81
CA GLY A 182 14.02 3.77 0.82
C GLY A 182 15.40 3.50 1.41
N CYS A 183 15.52 3.34 2.73
CA CYS A 183 16.68 2.70 3.33
C CYS A 183 16.84 1.27 2.80
N LYS A 184 18.07 0.74 2.79
CA LYS A 184 18.36 -0.67 2.43
C LYS A 184 17.99 -1.64 3.56
N VAL A 185 16.76 -1.54 4.06
CA VAL A 185 16.16 -2.36 5.10
C VAL A 185 14.77 -2.79 4.61
N PRO A 186 14.38 -4.07 4.74
CA PRO A 186 13.03 -4.51 4.38
C PRO A 186 12.01 -3.83 5.29
N ALA A 187 11.23 -2.91 4.73
CA ALA A 187 10.23 -2.13 5.45
C ALA A 187 9.01 -1.83 4.56
N GLY A 188 7.86 -1.62 5.20
CA GLY A 188 6.61 -1.22 4.53
C GLY A 188 6.19 0.21 4.89
N ILE A 189 5.50 0.88 3.98
CA ILE A 189 5.03 2.27 4.19
C ILE A 189 3.60 2.35 4.77
N PHE A 190 2.87 1.25 4.82
CA PHE A 190 1.44 1.23 5.13
C PHE A 190 1.16 1.71 6.56
N VAL A 191 1.72 1.02 7.57
CA VAL A 191 1.53 1.33 8.99
C VAL A 191 2.02 2.74 9.36
N PRO A 192 3.22 3.19 8.94
CA PRO A 192 3.65 4.56 9.18
C PRO A 192 2.71 5.63 8.58
N SER A 193 2.19 5.39 7.38
CA SER A 193 1.28 6.33 6.71
C SER A 193 -0.08 6.42 7.41
N MET A 194 -0.64 5.26 7.80
CA MET A 194 -1.84 5.23 8.63
C MET A 194 -1.63 5.92 9.97
N ALA A 195 -0.47 5.77 10.61
CA ALA A 195 -0.16 6.45 11.87
C ALA A 195 -0.05 7.98 11.73
N VAL A 196 0.46 8.48 10.60
CA VAL A 196 0.42 9.93 10.28
C VAL A 196 -1.03 10.39 10.16
N GLY A 197 -1.82 9.71 9.33
CA GLY A 197 -3.23 10.02 9.13
C GLY A 197 -4.05 9.94 10.42
N ALA A 198 -3.81 8.94 11.25
CA ALA A 198 -4.45 8.76 12.54
C ALA A 198 -4.15 9.90 13.51
N SER A 199 -2.89 10.36 13.57
CA SER A 199 -2.53 11.48 14.43
C SER A 199 -3.21 12.79 14.01
N PHE A 200 -3.24 13.07 12.70
CA PHE A 200 -3.92 14.24 12.16
C PHE A 200 -5.44 14.15 12.34
N GLY A 201 -6.02 12.99 12.05
CA GLY A 201 -7.44 12.73 12.23
C GLY A 201 -7.87 12.87 13.68
N ARG A 202 -7.10 12.32 14.63
CA ARG A 202 -7.38 12.48 16.06
C ARG A 202 -7.30 13.93 16.50
N MET A 203 -6.32 14.68 15.99
CA MET A 203 -6.19 16.11 16.26
C MET A 203 -7.43 16.87 15.79
N VAL A 204 -7.90 16.64 14.55
CA VAL A 204 -9.13 17.24 14.03
C VAL A 204 -10.34 16.83 14.87
N GLY A 205 -10.48 15.55 15.22
CA GLY A 205 -11.59 15.07 16.06
C GLY A 205 -11.66 15.76 17.43
N ILE A 206 -10.51 15.96 18.09
CA ILE A 206 -10.43 16.69 19.37
C ILE A 206 -10.79 18.18 19.18
N LEU A 207 -10.38 18.80 18.08
CA LEU A 207 -10.74 20.19 17.77
C LEU A 207 -12.24 20.34 17.51
N VAL A 208 -12.86 19.41 16.77
CA VAL A 208 -14.30 19.40 16.51
C VAL A 208 -15.08 19.18 17.81
N GLN A 209 -14.60 18.29 18.68
CA GLN A 209 -15.17 18.11 20.02
C GLN A 209 -15.06 19.38 20.87
N ALA A 210 -13.92 20.10 20.80
CA ALA A 210 -13.75 21.37 21.50
C ALA A 210 -14.67 22.48 20.96
N LEU A 211 -14.90 22.49 19.63
CA LEU A 211 -15.81 23.43 18.99
C LEU A 211 -17.26 23.21 19.46
N HIS A 212 -17.68 21.95 19.54
CA HIS A 212 -19.01 21.56 20.03
C HIS A 212 -19.23 21.99 21.49
N GLU A 213 -18.26 21.74 22.37
CA GLU A 213 -18.37 22.17 23.78
C GLU A 213 -18.36 23.70 23.95
N SER A 214 -17.74 24.44 23.03
CA SER A 214 -17.68 25.91 23.08
C SER A 214 -18.95 26.58 22.54
N PHE A 215 -19.64 25.95 21.58
CA PHE A 215 -20.84 26.47 20.93
C PHE A 215 -21.98 25.43 20.88
N PRO A 216 -22.49 25.00 22.06
CA PRO A 216 -23.49 23.92 22.14
C PRO A 216 -24.83 24.30 21.49
N ASP A 217 -25.25 25.55 21.56
CA ASP A 217 -26.54 26.02 21.03
C ASP A 217 -26.52 26.36 19.52
N SER A 218 -25.41 26.10 18.83
CA SER A 218 -25.34 26.41 17.40
C SER A 218 -26.17 25.43 16.57
N SER A 219 -26.88 25.93 15.56
CA SER A 219 -27.72 25.11 14.66
C SER A 219 -26.94 24.02 13.93
N PHE A 220 -25.60 24.14 13.89
CA PHE A 220 -24.69 23.17 13.29
C PHE A 220 -24.63 21.85 14.07
N PHE A 221 -24.85 21.88 15.38
CA PHE A 221 -24.82 20.70 16.27
C PHE A 221 -26.21 20.25 16.74
N ALA A 222 -27.28 20.82 16.19
CA ALA A 222 -28.66 20.50 16.58
C ALA A 222 -29.08 19.05 16.31
N ALA A 223 -28.32 18.31 15.50
CA ALA A 223 -28.56 16.89 15.21
C ALA A 223 -28.01 15.93 16.29
N CYS A 224 -27.27 16.46 17.26
CA CYS A 224 -26.68 15.70 18.35
C CYS A 224 -27.73 15.35 19.42
N GLU A 225 -27.80 14.08 19.82
CA GLU A 225 -28.63 13.65 20.95
C GLU A 225 -27.99 14.05 22.29
N PRO A 226 -28.77 14.48 23.30
CA PRO A 226 -28.24 15.04 24.54
C PRO A 226 -27.55 14.02 25.47
N ASP A 227 -27.91 12.74 25.38
CA ASP A 227 -27.44 11.68 26.30
C ASP A 227 -26.26 10.86 25.74
N VAL A 228 -25.83 11.09 24.50
CA VAL A 228 -24.69 10.39 23.87
C VAL A 228 -23.65 11.39 23.36
N PRO A 229 -22.34 11.11 23.50
CA PRO A 229 -21.33 12.03 22.98
C PRO A 229 -21.40 12.07 21.44
N CYS A 230 -21.78 13.22 20.91
CA CYS A 230 -22.06 13.42 19.49
C CYS A 230 -20.84 13.18 18.58
N ILE A 231 -19.64 13.55 19.06
CA ILE A 231 -18.40 13.45 18.29
C ILE A 231 -17.49 12.44 18.95
N THR A 232 -17.03 11.45 18.17
CA THR A 232 -16.06 10.44 18.59
C THR A 232 -14.71 10.70 17.92
N PRO A 233 -13.71 11.27 18.61
CA PRO A 233 -12.41 11.58 17.98
C PRO A 233 -11.68 10.37 17.39
N GLY A 234 -12.03 9.15 17.83
CA GLY A 234 -11.49 7.90 17.28
C GLY A 234 -11.89 7.67 15.81
N THR A 235 -13.12 7.99 15.44
CA THR A 235 -13.61 7.81 14.06
C THR A 235 -12.89 8.76 13.08
N TYR A 236 -12.58 9.98 13.53
CA TYR A 236 -11.76 10.93 12.76
C TYR A 236 -10.33 10.43 12.58
N ALA A 237 -9.73 9.85 13.62
CA ALA A 237 -8.41 9.23 13.52
C ALA A 237 -8.41 8.09 12.50
N PHE A 238 -9.43 7.23 12.56
CA PHE A 238 -9.61 6.12 11.63
C PHE A 238 -9.80 6.59 10.17
N LEU A 239 -10.67 7.57 9.92
CA LEU A 239 -10.85 8.16 8.59
C LEU A 239 -9.59 8.87 8.09
N GLY A 240 -8.87 9.56 8.97
CA GLY A 240 -7.58 10.17 8.65
C GLY A 240 -6.51 9.15 8.26
N ALA A 241 -6.48 7.99 8.94
CA ALA A 241 -5.59 6.88 8.58
C ALA A 241 -5.90 6.32 7.18
N ALA A 242 -7.18 6.16 6.86
CA ALA A 242 -7.63 5.75 5.53
C ALA A 242 -7.24 6.78 4.45
N ALA A 243 -7.41 8.08 4.73
CA ALA A 243 -7.01 9.17 3.84
C ALA A 243 -5.50 9.14 3.54
N ALA A 244 -4.66 9.07 4.58
CA ALA A 244 -3.21 9.07 4.41
C ALA A 244 -2.68 7.82 3.68
N LEU A 245 -3.26 6.65 3.96
CA LEU A 245 -2.92 5.41 3.26
C LEU A 245 -3.32 5.48 1.78
N SER A 246 -4.55 5.92 1.50
CA SER A 246 -5.05 6.11 0.13
C SER A 246 -4.20 7.14 -0.62
N GLY A 247 -3.79 8.24 0.02
CA GLY A 247 -3.02 9.29 -0.62
C GLY A 247 -1.64 8.86 -1.09
N ILE A 248 -0.95 8.00 -0.33
CA ILE A 248 0.38 7.48 -0.70
C ILE A 248 0.30 6.34 -1.71
N MET A 249 -0.66 5.42 -1.52
CA MET A 249 -0.75 4.21 -2.33
C MET A 249 -1.66 4.37 -3.56
N HIS A 250 -2.44 5.43 -3.68
CA HIS A 250 -3.48 5.61 -4.71
C HIS A 250 -4.56 4.51 -4.71
N LEU A 251 -4.78 3.89 -3.56
CA LEU A 251 -5.78 2.83 -3.35
C LEU A 251 -7.11 3.39 -2.89
N THR A 252 -8.19 2.79 -3.36
CA THR A 252 -9.56 3.21 -3.08
C THR A 252 -10.39 2.12 -2.42
N VAL A 253 -10.94 1.20 -3.21
CA VAL A 253 -11.89 0.18 -2.76
C VAL A 253 -11.25 -0.74 -1.73
N SER A 254 -9.98 -1.11 -1.93
CA SER A 254 -9.25 -1.99 -1.01
C SER A 254 -9.08 -1.35 0.36
N VAL A 255 -8.76 -0.05 0.41
CA VAL A 255 -8.59 0.67 1.69
C VAL A 255 -9.91 0.72 2.43
N VAL A 256 -11.02 1.05 1.76
CA VAL A 256 -12.35 1.09 2.39
C VAL A 256 -12.72 -0.27 2.99
N VAL A 257 -12.50 -1.37 2.26
CA VAL A 257 -12.84 -2.71 2.74
C VAL A 257 -11.93 -3.16 3.88
N ILE A 258 -10.62 -2.88 3.82
CA ILE A 258 -9.69 -3.17 4.93
C ILE A 258 -10.16 -2.44 6.18
N MET A 259 -10.45 -1.15 6.05
CA MET A 259 -10.89 -0.29 7.14
C MET A 259 -12.23 -0.77 7.73
N PHE A 260 -13.17 -1.17 6.88
CA PHE A 260 -14.44 -1.77 7.31
C PHE A 260 -14.24 -3.08 8.08
N GLU A 261 -13.44 -4.03 7.57
CA GLU A 261 -13.19 -5.31 8.26
C GLU A 261 -12.49 -5.12 9.61
N LEU A 262 -11.66 -4.08 9.74
CA LEU A 262 -10.99 -3.71 11.00
C LEU A 262 -11.93 -3.10 12.05
N THR A 263 -12.97 -2.38 11.63
CA THR A 263 -13.88 -1.68 12.54
C THR A 263 -15.14 -2.48 12.85
N GLY A 264 -15.55 -3.36 11.93
CA GLY A 264 -16.83 -4.05 12.00
C GLY A 264 -18.06 -3.14 11.84
N ALA A 265 -17.87 -1.85 11.56
CA ALA A 265 -18.92 -0.84 11.56
C ALA A 265 -19.32 -0.47 10.12
N LEU A 266 -20.42 -1.08 9.63
CA LEU A 266 -20.96 -0.85 8.29
C LEU A 266 -21.32 0.62 8.03
N VAL A 267 -21.70 1.35 9.09
CA VAL A 267 -22.18 2.74 9.00
C VAL A 267 -21.08 3.70 8.52
N TYR A 268 -19.81 3.38 8.76
CA TYR A 268 -18.67 4.21 8.36
C TYR A 268 -18.12 3.92 6.95
N ILE A 269 -18.71 2.98 6.20
CA ILE A 269 -18.29 2.69 4.82
C ILE A 269 -18.45 3.94 3.94
N LEU A 270 -19.61 4.61 4.01
CA LEU A 270 -19.91 5.77 3.18
C LEU A 270 -18.97 6.96 3.48
N PRO A 271 -18.79 7.40 4.76
CA PRO A 271 -17.78 8.41 5.09
C PRO A 271 -16.38 8.06 4.59
N THR A 272 -15.96 6.81 4.76
CA THR A 272 -14.63 6.36 4.32
C THR A 272 -14.49 6.47 2.80
N MET A 273 -15.52 6.08 2.03
CA MET A 273 -15.54 6.25 0.57
C MET A 273 -15.44 7.71 0.14
N ILE A 274 -16.13 8.63 0.82
CA ILE A 274 -16.05 10.07 0.53
C ILE A 274 -14.64 10.59 0.80
N VAL A 275 -14.07 10.28 1.97
CA VAL A 275 -12.71 10.70 2.36
C VAL A 275 -11.68 10.20 1.35
N VAL A 276 -11.74 8.92 1.00
CA VAL A 276 -10.84 8.27 0.03
C VAL A 276 -11.05 8.84 -1.38
N GLY A 277 -12.29 9.11 -1.78
CA GLY A 277 -12.60 9.73 -3.07
C GLY A 277 -12.03 11.15 -3.20
N VAL A 278 -12.19 11.98 -2.16
CA VAL A 278 -11.58 13.32 -2.10
C VAL A 278 -10.06 13.22 -2.10
N THR A 279 -9.50 12.28 -1.32
CA THR A 279 -8.05 12.03 -1.28
C THR A 279 -7.53 11.73 -2.68
N LYS A 280 -8.15 10.80 -3.39
CA LYS A 280 -7.76 10.43 -4.77
C LYS A 280 -7.87 11.60 -5.73
N ALA A 281 -8.98 12.34 -5.71
CA ALA A 281 -9.18 13.50 -6.58
C ALA A 281 -8.11 14.59 -6.36
N VAL A 282 -7.71 14.80 -5.10
CA VAL A 282 -6.61 15.71 -4.77
C VAL A 282 -5.28 15.14 -5.24
N SER A 283 -4.97 13.88 -4.94
CA SER A 283 -3.70 13.25 -5.33
C SER A 283 -3.48 13.27 -6.84
N GLU A 284 -4.49 12.92 -7.64
CA GLU A 284 -4.41 12.93 -9.13
C GLU A 284 -4.13 14.32 -9.69
N ARG A 285 -4.53 15.39 -8.99
CA ARG A 285 -4.24 16.76 -9.41
C ARG A 285 -2.78 17.17 -9.16
N PHE A 286 -2.13 16.57 -8.17
CA PHE A 286 -0.76 16.92 -7.77
C PHE A 286 0.30 15.92 -8.25
N GLY A 287 -0.10 14.72 -8.67
CA GLY A 287 0.80 13.71 -9.21
C GLY A 287 0.09 12.55 -9.89
N ASN A 288 0.80 11.89 -10.80
CA ASN A 288 0.30 10.71 -11.52
C ASN A 288 0.78 9.45 -10.80
N GLY A 289 -0.12 8.71 -10.14
CA GLY A 289 0.16 7.38 -9.58
C GLY A 289 0.74 7.34 -8.15
N GLY A 290 0.71 6.13 -7.58
CA GLY A 290 1.13 5.85 -6.21
C GLY A 290 2.65 5.79 -6.04
N ILE A 291 3.09 5.63 -4.79
CA ILE A 291 4.53 5.53 -4.48
C ILE A 291 5.19 4.31 -5.14
N ALA A 292 4.48 3.19 -5.27
CA ALA A 292 4.97 1.98 -5.90
C ALA A 292 5.27 2.22 -7.39
N ASP A 293 4.31 2.77 -8.12
CA ASP A 293 4.45 3.14 -9.54
C ASP A 293 5.64 4.08 -9.73
N ARG A 294 5.72 5.12 -8.90
CA ARG A 294 6.80 6.10 -8.96
C ARG A 294 8.18 5.51 -8.70
N MET A 295 8.27 4.53 -7.80
CA MET A 295 9.52 3.84 -7.51
C MET A 295 9.94 2.89 -8.64
N ILE A 296 8.99 2.28 -9.35
CA ILE A 296 9.25 1.46 -10.55
C ILE A 296 9.92 2.32 -11.63
N TRP A 297 9.33 3.48 -11.93
CA TRP A 297 9.89 4.45 -12.87
C TRP A 297 11.25 4.99 -12.43
N PHE A 298 11.41 5.32 -11.14
CA PHE A 298 12.67 5.82 -10.60
C PHE A 298 13.83 4.83 -10.70
N ASN A 299 13.54 3.54 -10.51
CA ASN A 299 14.54 2.48 -10.65
C ASN A 299 14.85 2.13 -12.11
N GLY A 300 14.03 2.59 -13.06
CA GLY A 300 14.19 2.30 -14.48
C GLY A 300 13.83 0.86 -14.84
N PHE A 301 12.89 0.24 -14.10
CA PHE A 301 12.40 -1.08 -14.47
C PHE A 301 11.53 -1.00 -15.73
N PRO A 302 11.66 -1.96 -16.66
CA PRO A 302 10.81 -2.02 -17.84
C PRO A 302 9.41 -2.48 -17.42
N PHE A 303 8.55 -1.52 -17.09
CA PHE A 303 7.15 -1.74 -16.75
C PHE A 303 6.27 -1.01 -17.77
N LEU A 304 5.40 -1.77 -18.43
CA LEU A 304 4.38 -1.21 -19.30
C LEU A 304 3.10 -1.09 -18.47
N ASP A 305 2.69 0.14 -18.18
CA ASP A 305 1.46 0.34 -17.42
C ASP A 305 0.26 0.12 -18.34
N ASN A 306 -0.59 -0.83 -17.97
CA ASN A 306 -1.83 -1.08 -18.68
C ASN A 306 -2.97 -0.16 -18.21
N LYS A 307 -2.75 0.62 -17.14
CA LYS A 307 -3.70 1.62 -16.63
C LYS A 307 -3.69 2.90 -17.47
N GLU A 308 -2.60 3.15 -18.21
CA GLU A 308 -2.44 4.32 -19.09
C GLU A 308 -2.57 3.91 -20.56
N GLU A 309 -3.38 4.64 -21.34
CA GLU A 309 -3.42 4.46 -22.80
C GLU A 309 -2.16 5.06 -23.44
N HIS A 310 -1.19 4.21 -23.74
CA HIS A 310 0.02 4.62 -24.43
C HIS A 310 -0.15 4.58 -25.95
N VAL A 311 -0.41 5.74 -26.56
CA VAL A 311 -0.42 5.88 -28.02
C VAL A 311 0.99 6.18 -28.51
N PHE A 312 1.74 5.13 -28.88
CA PHE A 312 3.13 5.27 -29.28
C PHE A 312 3.33 5.89 -30.67
N ASN A 313 2.29 6.01 -31.52
CA ASN A 313 2.34 6.56 -32.90
C ASN A 313 3.53 6.05 -33.76
N VAL A 314 4.08 4.89 -33.42
CA VAL A 314 5.24 4.28 -34.04
C VAL A 314 4.80 2.93 -34.58
N PRO A 315 5.07 2.62 -35.86
CA PRO A 315 4.70 1.33 -36.42
C PRO A 315 5.48 0.21 -35.73
N VAL A 316 4.84 -0.96 -35.59
CA VAL A 316 5.44 -2.17 -35.01
C VAL A 316 6.75 -2.55 -35.72
N SER A 317 6.89 -2.23 -37.01
CA SER A 317 8.11 -2.44 -37.79
C SER A 317 9.36 -1.79 -37.21
N ARG A 318 9.23 -0.71 -36.43
CA ARG A 318 10.35 -0.03 -35.77
C ARG A 318 10.69 -0.62 -34.40
N ALA A 319 9.73 -1.28 -33.76
CA ALA A 319 9.91 -1.93 -32.45
C ALA A 319 10.33 -3.40 -32.59
N MET A 320 9.93 -4.07 -33.67
CA MET A 320 10.25 -5.47 -33.93
C MET A 320 11.70 -5.65 -34.39
N THR A 321 12.30 -6.80 -34.04
CA THR A 321 13.57 -7.23 -34.63
C THR A 321 13.33 -7.71 -36.06
N SER A 322 14.01 -7.10 -37.04
CA SER A 322 13.79 -7.33 -38.47
C SER A 322 14.25 -8.71 -38.98
N SER A 323 15.21 -9.33 -38.31
CA SER A 323 15.78 -10.63 -38.69
C SER A 323 15.96 -11.51 -37.46
N PRO A 324 14.88 -12.16 -36.96
CA PRO A 324 14.98 -13.07 -35.84
C PRO A 324 15.74 -14.34 -36.25
N LEU A 325 16.51 -14.89 -35.31
CA LEU A 325 17.14 -16.20 -35.48
C LEU A 325 16.05 -17.27 -35.42
N SER A 326 15.68 -17.82 -36.57
CA SER A 326 14.64 -18.84 -36.72
C SER A 326 15.23 -20.24 -36.90
N LEU A 327 14.54 -21.25 -36.38
CA LEU A 327 14.91 -22.66 -36.55
C LEU A 327 14.03 -23.30 -37.64
N PRO A 328 14.60 -24.07 -38.58
CA PRO A 328 13.78 -24.81 -39.53
C PRO A 328 13.04 -25.96 -38.82
N ALA A 329 11.81 -26.23 -39.24
CA ALA A 329 10.98 -27.32 -38.71
C ALA A 329 11.54 -28.70 -39.08
N SER A 330 12.36 -28.78 -40.13
CA SER A 330 12.96 -30.00 -40.67
C SER A 330 14.47 -29.82 -40.81
N ASP A 331 15.21 -30.92 -40.70
CA ASP A 331 16.65 -31.00 -41.03
C ASP A 331 17.62 -30.14 -40.18
N LEU A 332 17.29 -29.87 -38.92
CA LEU A 332 18.24 -29.22 -37.99
C LEU A 332 19.10 -30.28 -37.27
N PRO A 333 20.43 -30.32 -37.48
CA PRO A 333 21.29 -31.23 -36.73
C PRO A 333 21.40 -30.79 -35.27
N VAL A 334 21.33 -31.76 -34.35
CA VAL A 334 21.37 -31.52 -32.88
C VAL A 334 22.59 -30.71 -32.46
N ARG A 335 23.74 -30.92 -33.09
CA ARG A 335 24.97 -30.18 -32.81
C ARG A 335 24.85 -28.69 -33.14
N GLU A 336 24.19 -28.35 -34.25
CA GLU A 336 23.94 -26.95 -34.61
C GLU A 336 22.94 -26.31 -33.65
N ALA A 337 21.91 -27.06 -33.22
CA ALA A 337 20.99 -26.61 -32.19
C ALA A 337 21.72 -26.30 -30.86
N GLU A 338 22.62 -27.17 -30.40
CA GLU A 338 23.42 -26.94 -29.18
C GLU A 338 24.34 -25.73 -29.30
N HIS A 339 24.98 -25.54 -30.46
CA HIS A 339 25.76 -24.33 -30.72
C HIS A 339 24.88 -23.08 -30.66
N LEU A 340 23.72 -23.08 -31.31
CA LEU A 340 22.79 -21.96 -31.29
C LEU A 340 22.26 -21.67 -29.87
N LEU A 341 22.08 -22.69 -29.04
CA LEU A 341 21.69 -22.55 -27.64
C LEU A 341 22.80 -21.96 -26.77
N ASN A 342 24.05 -22.36 -26.98
CA ASN A 342 25.18 -21.91 -26.16
C ASN A 342 25.66 -20.50 -26.56
N ASP A 343 25.64 -20.19 -27.85
CA ASP A 343 26.15 -18.93 -28.37
C ASP A 343 25.16 -17.76 -28.20
N ASN A 344 23.86 -18.05 -28.04
CA ASN A 344 22.82 -17.02 -27.94
C ASN A 344 22.17 -16.89 -26.57
N LYS A 345 21.82 -15.64 -26.22
CA LYS A 345 21.12 -15.28 -24.97
C LYS A 345 19.59 -15.36 -25.06
N PHE A 346 19.04 -15.70 -26.22
CA PHE A 346 17.58 -15.76 -26.43
C PHE A 346 16.93 -16.90 -25.63
N GLN A 347 15.72 -16.67 -25.12
CA GLN A 347 14.96 -17.64 -24.31
C GLN A 347 13.94 -18.45 -25.13
N GLY A 348 13.69 -18.06 -26.37
CA GLY A 348 12.81 -18.77 -27.28
C GLY A 348 13.15 -18.47 -28.72
N PHE A 349 12.84 -19.42 -29.61
CA PHE A 349 13.15 -19.35 -31.03
C PHE A 349 11.89 -19.63 -31.85
N PRO A 350 11.57 -18.81 -32.87
CA PRO A 350 10.51 -19.14 -33.81
C PRO A 350 10.92 -20.32 -34.70
N ILE A 351 10.01 -21.27 -34.88
CA ILE A 351 10.13 -22.39 -35.80
C ILE A 351 9.43 -22.01 -37.10
N VAL A 352 10.15 -22.13 -38.22
CA VAL A 352 9.68 -21.81 -39.57
C VAL A 352 9.70 -23.06 -40.43
N GLU A 353 8.69 -23.24 -41.29
CA GLU A 353 8.63 -24.40 -42.21
C GLU A 353 9.78 -24.36 -43.23
N ASP A 354 10.07 -23.16 -43.76
CA ASP A 354 11.16 -22.93 -44.68
C ASP A 354 11.83 -21.58 -44.34
N ARG A 355 13.17 -21.53 -44.42
CA ARG A 355 13.96 -20.31 -44.18
C ARG A 355 13.64 -19.21 -45.18
N THR A 356 13.11 -19.58 -46.35
CA THR A 356 12.75 -18.64 -47.44
C THR A 356 11.32 -18.11 -47.33
N SER A 357 10.36 -18.95 -46.94
CA SER A 357 8.94 -18.61 -46.87
C SER A 357 8.56 -17.86 -45.58
N GLN A 358 9.40 -17.93 -44.53
CA GLN A 358 9.17 -17.31 -43.20
C GLN A 358 7.76 -17.56 -42.61
N THR A 359 7.09 -18.60 -43.05
CA THR A 359 5.81 -19.02 -42.49
C THR A 359 6.08 -19.64 -41.12
N GLY A 360 5.66 -18.95 -40.06
CA GLY A 360 5.83 -19.41 -38.69
C GLY A 360 4.91 -20.59 -38.39
N ALA A 361 5.50 -21.72 -37.98
CA ALA A 361 4.77 -22.92 -37.59
C ALA A 361 4.54 -22.99 -36.07
N ALA A 362 5.55 -22.63 -35.28
CA ALA A 362 5.51 -22.70 -33.82
C ALA A 362 6.61 -21.82 -33.19
N ALA A 363 6.66 -21.76 -31.86
CA ALA A 363 7.79 -21.22 -31.11
C ALA A 363 8.22 -22.24 -30.07
N ILE A 364 9.54 -22.43 -29.88
CA ILE A 364 10.10 -23.34 -28.89
C ILE A 364 10.89 -22.57 -27.84
N ALA A 365 10.67 -22.91 -26.56
CA ALA A 365 11.46 -22.35 -25.47
C ALA A 365 12.85 -22.99 -25.40
N LYS A 366 13.86 -22.21 -25.02
CA LYS A 366 15.26 -22.68 -24.85
C LYS A 366 15.37 -23.86 -23.87
N CYS A 367 14.58 -23.84 -22.80
CA CYS A 367 14.54 -24.95 -21.82
C CYS A 367 14.02 -26.25 -22.43
N GLU A 368 12.96 -26.20 -23.23
CA GLU A 368 12.39 -27.39 -23.88
C GLU A 368 13.36 -27.97 -24.91
N MET A 369 14.08 -27.11 -25.64
CA MET A 369 15.09 -27.54 -26.60
C MET A 369 16.29 -28.23 -25.92
N HIS A 370 16.74 -27.74 -24.75
CA HIS A 370 17.79 -28.40 -23.97
C HIS A 370 17.40 -29.79 -23.45
N ILE A 371 16.12 -29.99 -23.14
CA ILE A 371 15.61 -31.30 -22.71
C ILE A 371 15.63 -32.26 -23.90
N HIS A 372 15.07 -31.85 -25.04
CA HIS A 372 15.04 -32.68 -26.25
C HIS A 372 16.43 -33.02 -26.81
N SER A 373 17.42 -32.11 -26.71
CA SER A 373 18.79 -32.41 -27.16
C SER A 373 19.47 -33.47 -26.30
N ARG A 374 19.19 -33.48 -24.98
CA ARG A 374 19.73 -34.47 -24.04
C ARG A 374 19.07 -35.83 -24.16
N ASP A 375 17.75 -35.88 -24.35
CA ASP A 375 17.01 -37.14 -24.50
C ASP A 375 17.44 -37.90 -25.78
N HIS A 376 17.75 -37.17 -26.86
CA HIS A 376 18.29 -37.75 -28.09
C HIS A 376 19.71 -38.33 -27.94
N PHE A 377 20.52 -37.80 -27.01
CA PHE A 377 21.85 -38.35 -26.70
C PHE A 377 21.76 -39.60 -25.81
N SER A 378 20.81 -39.63 -24.86
CA SER A 378 20.60 -40.81 -24.01
C SER A 378 20.17 -42.02 -24.83
N TYR A 379 19.32 -41.84 -25.84
CA TYR A 379 18.88 -42.93 -26.71
C TYR A 379 19.98 -43.48 -27.65
N LYS A 380 21.03 -42.69 -27.92
CA LYS A 380 22.16 -43.09 -28.79
C LYS A 380 23.35 -43.69 -28.04
N GLN A 381 23.33 -43.69 -26.71
CA GLN A 381 24.33 -44.39 -25.89
C GLN A 381 23.90 -45.81 -25.49
N ASP A 382 22.61 -46.13 -25.61
CA ASP A 382 22.03 -47.45 -25.27
C ASP A 382 21.84 -48.38 -26.49
N THR A 383 22.34 -47.99 -27.67
CA THR A 383 22.41 -48.83 -28.90
C THR A 383 23.84 -48.83 -29.42
#